data_AF-A0A377D6I7-F1
#
_entry.id   AF-A0A377D6I7-F1
#
_cell.length_a   1.000
_cell.length_b   1.000
_cell.length_c   1.000
_cell.angle_alpha   90.00
_cell.angle_beta   90.00
_cell.angle_gamma   90.00
#
_symmetry.space_group_name_H-M   'P 1'
#
loop_
_entity.id
_entity.type
_entity.pdbx_description
1 polymer ?
#
loop_
_entity_poly.entity_id
_entity_poly.type
_entity_poly.pdbx_seq_one_letter_code
_entity_poly.pdbx_strand_id
1 'polypeptide(L)'
;MNSFSLLTTPWLPVRYKDGTTGKLAPVDLADENVVDIAAPRADLQGAAWQFLLGLLQTSFAPKDQRRWDDIWEDGLEAEKLREALLSLDHAFQFGPDSPSFMQDFEALTGR
;
A
#
# COMPACT_ATOMS: atom_id res chain seq x y z
N MET A 1 8.57 -21.73 -6.21
CA MET A 1 7.23 -21.11 -6.27
C MET A 1 7.45 -19.61 -6.43
N ASN A 2 6.55 -18.86 -7.08
CA ASN A 2 6.81 -17.44 -7.36
C ASN A 2 6.38 -16.57 -6.18
N SER A 3 7.31 -15.77 -5.65
CA SER A 3 7.01 -14.62 -4.79
C SER A 3 6.55 -13.43 -5.64
N PHE A 4 5.81 -12.51 -5.02
CA PHE A 4 5.38 -11.26 -5.65
C PHE A 4 5.43 -10.11 -4.63
N SER A 5 5.59 -8.89 -5.12
CA SER A 5 5.58 -7.71 -4.26
C SER A 5 4.17 -7.25 -3.96
N LEU A 6 3.87 -7.03 -2.69
CA LEU A 6 2.62 -6.42 -2.22
C LEU A 6 2.51 -4.94 -2.56
N LEU A 7 3.57 -4.28 -3.04
CA LEU A 7 3.53 -2.89 -3.49
C LEU A 7 3.08 -2.75 -4.94
N THR A 8 3.46 -3.69 -5.81
CA THR A 8 3.22 -3.62 -7.26
C THR A 8 2.14 -4.58 -7.76
N THR A 9 1.79 -5.60 -6.97
CA THR A 9 0.72 -6.53 -7.32
C THR A 9 -0.62 -5.99 -6.83
N PRO A 10 -1.68 -5.91 -7.67
CA PRO A 10 -2.99 -5.49 -7.20
C PRO A 10 -3.62 -6.52 -6.25
N TRP A 11 -3.83 -6.13 -5.00
CA TRP A 11 -4.45 -7.00 -3.98
C TRP A 11 -5.41 -6.26 -3.06
N LEU A 12 -5.19 -4.96 -2.83
CA LEU A 12 -5.95 -4.16 -1.89
C LEU A 12 -7.34 -3.86 -2.47
N PRO A 13 -8.44 -4.29 -1.82
CA PRO A 13 -9.77 -4.05 -2.35
C PRO A 13 -10.12 -2.57 -2.26
N VAL A 14 -10.60 -2.00 -3.37
CA VAL A 14 -10.97 -0.58 -3.47
C VAL A 14 -12.33 -0.41 -4.14
N ARG A 15 -12.96 0.74 -3.91
CA ARG A 15 -14.16 1.19 -4.60
C ARG A 15 -13.80 2.36 -5.52
N TYR A 16 -14.30 2.30 -6.75
CA TYR A 16 -14.13 3.35 -7.74
C TYR A 16 -15.31 4.35 -7.74
N LYS A 17 -15.10 5.53 -8.33
CA LYS A 17 -16.11 6.58 -8.50
C LYS A 17 -17.40 6.11 -9.19
N ASP A 18 -17.31 5.12 -10.08
CA ASP A 18 -18.46 4.53 -10.78
C ASP A 18 -19.27 3.53 -9.92
N GLY A 19 -18.85 3.30 -8.68
CA GLY A 19 -19.48 2.38 -7.73
C GLY A 19 -19.00 0.93 -7.83
N THR A 20 -18.16 0.59 -8.82
CA THR A 20 -17.57 -0.75 -8.93
C THR A 20 -16.47 -0.98 -7.91
N THR A 21 -16.14 -2.24 -7.68
CA THR A 21 -15.03 -2.63 -6.80
C THR A 21 -13.94 -3.35 -7.60
N GLY A 22 -12.69 -3.12 -7.24
CA GLY A 22 -11.55 -3.82 -7.83
C GLY A 22 -10.41 -4.00 -6.85
N LYS A 23 -9.20 -4.20 -7.39
CA LYS A 23 -7.97 -4.33 -6.62
C LYS A 23 -6.97 -3.28 -7.07
N LEU A 24 -6.30 -2.69 -6.09
CA LEU A 24 -5.26 -1.69 -6.27
C LEU A 24 -3.92 -2.24 -5.79
N ALA A 25 -2.84 -1.90 -6.48
CA ALA A 25 -1.49 -2.03 -5.95
C ALA A 25 -1.13 -0.73 -5.21
N PRO A 26 -0.48 -0.76 -4.02
CA PRO A 26 -0.11 0.45 -3.29
C PRO A 26 0.64 1.53 -4.10
N VAL A 27 1.45 1.14 -5.09
CA VAL A 27 2.12 2.10 -6.02
C VAL A 27 1.17 2.93 -6.86
N ASP A 28 -0.08 2.50 -7.01
CA ASP A 28 -1.12 3.18 -7.79
C ASP A 28 -2.08 4.00 -6.90
N LEU A 29 -1.73 4.24 -5.62
CA LEU A 29 -2.59 4.95 -4.64
C LEU A 29 -2.93 6.39 -5.04
N ALA A 30 -2.20 6.99 -5.98
CA ALA A 30 -2.52 8.30 -6.54
C ALA A 30 -3.67 8.28 -7.57
N ASP A 31 -4.27 7.12 -7.88
CA ASP A 31 -5.43 7.04 -8.78
C ASP A 31 -6.66 7.72 -8.17
N GLU A 32 -6.97 8.91 -8.68
CA GLU A 32 -8.13 9.70 -8.25
C GLU A 32 -9.49 9.04 -8.56
N ASN A 33 -9.54 7.95 -9.33
CA ASN A 33 -10.77 7.20 -9.52
C ASN A 33 -11.13 6.34 -8.32
N VAL A 34 -10.18 6.07 -7.42
CA VAL A 34 -10.42 5.36 -6.16
C VAL A 34 -11.01 6.31 -5.13
N VAL A 35 -12.12 5.92 -4.50
CA VAL A 35 -12.80 6.75 -3.49
C VAL A 35 -12.66 6.21 -2.08
N ASP A 36 -12.46 4.89 -1.90
CA ASP A 36 -12.28 4.28 -0.59
C ASP A 36 -11.69 2.86 -0.72
N ILE A 37 -11.18 2.33 0.40
CA ILE A 37 -10.90 0.91 0.58
C ILE A 37 -12.24 0.16 0.72
N ALA A 38 -12.32 -1.04 0.15
CA ALA A 38 -13.51 -1.88 0.17
C ALA A 38 -13.26 -3.19 0.94
N ALA A 39 -12.72 -3.09 2.16
CA ALA A 39 -12.45 -4.28 2.96
C ALA A 39 -13.77 -4.95 3.40
N PRO A 40 -13.83 -6.29 3.47
CA PRO A 40 -15.06 -7.01 3.81
C PRO A 40 -15.49 -6.86 5.28
N ARG A 41 -14.60 -6.34 6.15
CA ARG A 41 -14.84 -6.15 7.57
C ARG A 41 -14.25 -4.81 8.04
N ALA A 42 -14.89 -4.20 9.03
CA ALA A 42 -14.49 -2.89 9.56
C ALA A 42 -13.10 -2.87 10.22
N ASP A 43 -12.70 -3.96 10.88
CA ASP A 43 -11.36 -4.07 11.47
C ASP A 43 -10.27 -4.14 10.40
N LEU A 44 -10.53 -4.86 9.30
CA LEU A 44 -9.65 -4.91 8.14
C LEU A 44 -9.61 -3.57 7.38
N GLN A 45 -10.73 -2.84 7.34
CA GLN A 45 -10.77 -1.48 6.78
C GLN A 45 -9.83 -0.55 7.55
N GLY A 46 -9.95 -0.52 8.87
CA GLY A 46 -9.09 0.28 9.74
C GLY A 46 -7.62 -0.14 9.61
N ALA A 47 -7.33 -1.44 9.59
CA ALA A 47 -5.97 -1.95 9.39
C ALA A 47 -5.38 -1.54 8.04
N ALA A 48 -6.16 -1.59 6.96
CA ALA A 48 -5.72 -1.15 5.63
C ALA A 48 -5.39 0.36 5.60
N TRP A 49 -6.22 1.21 6.21
CA TRP A 49 -5.92 2.63 6.33
C TRP A 49 -4.64 2.88 7.12
N GLN A 50 -4.49 2.24 8.29
CA GLN A 50 -3.27 2.40 9.10
C GLN A 50 -2.02 1.90 8.38
N PHE A 51 -2.13 0.79 7.64
CA PHE A 51 -1.06 0.29 6.80
C PHE A 51 -0.63 1.31 5.73
N LEU A 52 -1.59 1.88 4.98
CA LEU A 52 -1.29 2.88 3.95
C LEU A 52 -0.72 4.18 4.54
N LEU A 53 -1.28 4.64 5.67
CA LEU A 53 -0.76 5.82 6.39
C LEU A 53 0.68 5.59 6.83
N GLY A 54 0.97 4.43 7.44
CA GLY A 54 2.33 4.06 7.85
C GLY A 54 3.29 3.99 6.68
N LEU A 55 2.85 3.45 5.54
CA LEU A 55 3.63 3.39 4.31
C LEU A 55 3.99 4.80 3.81
N LEU A 56 2.99 5.67 3.65
CA LEU A 56 3.20 7.07 3.22
C LEU A 56 4.07 7.84 4.21
N GLN A 57 3.86 7.67 5.52
CA GLN A 57 4.67 8.35 6.52
C GLN A 57 6.13 7.86 6.53
N THR A 58 6.38 6.62 6.13
CA THR A 58 7.73 6.05 6.12
C THR A 58 8.53 6.45 4.88
N SER A 59 7.90 6.48 3.70
CA SER A 59 8.60 6.71 2.42
C SER A 59 8.24 7.99 1.70
N PHE A 60 7.12 8.64 2.03
CA PHE A 60 6.58 9.80 1.33
C PHE A 60 6.11 10.91 2.28
N ALA A 61 6.70 11.01 3.48
CA ALA A 61 6.31 12.03 4.43
C ALA A 61 6.64 13.45 3.89
N PRO A 62 5.71 14.41 3.98
CA PRO A 62 6.02 15.80 3.67
C PRO A 62 7.05 16.31 4.69
N LYS A 63 7.99 17.12 4.20
CA LYS A 63 9.06 17.68 5.02
C LYS A 63 8.55 18.67 6.08
N ASP A 64 7.50 19.41 5.73
CA ASP A 64 6.93 20.47 6.54
C ASP A 64 5.45 20.70 6.16
N GLN A 65 4.79 21.60 6.90
CA GLN A 65 3.40 21.97 6.68
C GLN A 65 3.13 22.48 5.26
N ARG A 66 4.04 23.28 4.71
CA ARG A 66 3.86 23.83 3.35
C ARG A 66 3.82 22.72 2.32
N ARG A 67 4.72 21.73 2.42
CA ARG A 67 4.69 20.59 1.51
C ARG A 67 3.45 19.72 1.69
N TRP A 68 2.91 19.65 2.91
CA TRP A 68 1.62 19.01 3.15
C TRP A 68 0.49 19.77 2.47
N ASP A 69 0.46 21.11 2.55
CA ASP A 69 -0.54 21.95 1.89
C ASP A 69 -0.49 21.76 0.37
N ASP A 70 0.72 21.74 -0.24
CA ASP A 70 0.88 21.46 -1.68
C ASP A 70 0.25 20.10 -2.06
N ILE A 71 0.50 19.02 -1.28
CA ILE A 71 -0.06 17.69 -1.55
C ILE A 71 -1.58 17.68 -1.36
N TRP A 72 -2.09 18.44 -0.40
CA TRP A 72 -3.52 18.54 -0.15
C TRP A 72 -4.26 19.25 -1.30
N GLU A 73 -3.66 20.30 -1.87
CA GLU A 73 -4.25 21.08 -2.97
C GLU A 73 -4.07 20.40 -4.32
N ASP A 74 -2.86 19.92 -4.63
CA ASP A 74 -2.49 19.41 -5.95
C ASP A 74 -2.61 17.87 -6.07
N GLY A 75 -2.78 17.17 -4.94
CA GLY A 75 -2.82 15.71 -4.88
C GLY A 75 -1.45 15.04 -4.81
N LEU A 76 -1.45 13.71 -4.87
CA LEU A 76 -0.23 12.89 -4.86
C LEU A 76 0.37 12.80 -6.26
N GLU A 77 1.63 13.18 -6.40
CA GLU A 77 2.39 12.99 -7.64
C GLU A 77 2.65 11.49 -7.87
N ALA A 78 1.87 10.85 -8.74
CA ALA A 78 1.86 9.39 -8.92
C ALA A 78 3.24 8.77 -9.15
N GLU A 79 4.08 9.40 -9.98
CA GLU A 79 5.42 8.88 -10.27
C GLU A 79 6.36 8.97 -9.06
N LYS A 80 6.33 10.10 -8.33
CA LYS A 80 7.15 10.26 -7.11
C LYS A 80 6.69 9.30 -6.02
N LEU A 81 5.38 9.09 -5.90
CA LEU A 81 4.82 8.10 -4.97
C LEU A 81 5.31 6.69 -5.33
N ARG A 82 5.21 6.30 -6.60
CA ARG A 82 5.70 5.01 -7.10
C ARG A 82 7.18 4.83 -6.79
N GLU A 83 8.03 5.81 -7.13
CA GLU A 83 9.48 5.75 -6.84
C GLU A 83 9.76 5.58 -5.35
N ALA A 84 9.08 6.36 -4.50
CA ALA A 84 9.24 6.28 -3.05
C ALA A 84 8.84 4.90 -2.50
N LEU A 85 7.72 4.33 -2.95
CA LEU A 85 7.29 3.01 -2.51
C LEU A 85 8.22 1.91 -3.02
N LEU A 86 8.67 1.97 -4.28
CA LEU A 86 9.57 0.98 -4.86
C LEU A 86 10.92 0.88 -4.12
N SER A 87 11.36 1.94 -3.45
CA SER A 87 12.54 1.86 -2.57
C SER A 87 12.41 0.82 -1.45
N LEU A 88 11.17 0.48 -1.06
CA LEU A 88 10.85 -0.50 -0.04
C LEU A 88 10.57 -1.91 -0.60
N ASP A 89 10.59 -2.12 -1.92
CA ASP A 89 10.11 -3.35 -2.57
C ASP A 89 10.70 -4.65 -2.01
N HIS A 90 11.98 -4.60 -1.63
CA HIS A 90 12.69 -5.72 -1.00
C HIS A 90 12.03 -6.22 0.29
N ALA A 91 11.37 -5.35 1.06
CA ALA A 91 10.70 -5.69 2.31
C ALA A 91 9.26 -6.19 2.10
N PHE A 92 8.69 -6.01 0.90
CA PHE A 92 7.29 -6.30 0.58
C PHE A 92 7.10 -7.55 -0.28
N GLN A 93 8.14 -8.36 -0.42
CA GLN A 93 8.03 -9.66 -1.09
C GLN A 93 7.14 -10.58 -0.27
N PHE A 94 6.18 -11.21 -0.93
CA PHE A 94 5.26 -12.16 -0.32
C PHE A 94 5.26 -13.46 -1.13
N GLY A 95 5.48 -14.56 -0.43
CA GLY A 95 5.62 -15.87 -1.03
C GLY A 95 5.99 -16.93 0.00
N PRO A 96 6.29 -18.15 -0.46
CA PRO A 96 6.68 -19.27 0.40
C PRO A 96 8.13 -19.19 0.87
N ASP A 97 8.96 -18.37 0.21
CA ASP A 97 10.35 -18.17 0.58
C ASP A 97 10.48 -17.06 1.63
N SER A 98 11.40 -17.24 2.57
CA SER A 98 11.75 -16.23 3.59
C SER A 98 12.92 -15.37 3.10
N PRO A 99 12.92 -14.05 3.33
CA PRO A 99 11.94 -13.27 4.09
C PRO A 99 10.65 -13.00 3.31
N SER A 100 9.51 -13.10 4.01
CA SER A 100 8.16 -12.81 3.47
C SER A 100 7.51 -11.71 4.32
N PHE A 101 6.83 -10.77 3.69
CA PHE A 101 6.28 -9.56 4.32
C PHE A 101 5.46 -9.90 5.58
N MET A 102 5.84 -9.31 6.71
CA MET A 102 5.21 -9.49 8.03
C MET A 102 5.08 -10.96 8.49
N GLN A 103 5.97 -11.84 8.03
CA GLN A 103 6.10 -13.20 8.54
C GLN A 103 7.42 -13.34 9.32
N ASP A 104 7.48 -14.36 10.18
CA ASP A 104 8.72 -14.70 10.86
C ASP A 104 9.78 -15.17 9.84
N PHE A 105 11.06 -14.91 10.13
CA PHE A 105 12.15 -15.45 9.32
C PHE A 105 12.32 -16.95 9.54
N GLU A 106 11.94 -17.45 10.72
CA GLU A 106 11.98 -18.86 11.06
C GLU A 106 10.81 -19.61 10.43
N ALA A 107 11.08 -20.82 9.96
CA ALA A 107 10.02 -21.70 9.50
C ALA A 107 9.07 -22.05 10.66
N LEU A 108 7.77 -22.12 10.36
CA LEU A 108 6.78 -22.58 11.33
C LEU A 108 7.09 -24.01 11.74
N THR A 109 7.64 -24.19 12.93
CA THR A 109 7.82 -25.51 13.55
C THR A 109 6.50 -25.94 14.17
N GLY A 110 5.59 -26.43 13.34
CA GLY A 110 4.33 -27.00 13.82
C GLY A 110 4.58 -28.19 14.76
N ARG A 111 3.75 -28.31 15.80
CA ARG A 111 3.51 -29.57 16.52
C ARG A 111 2.27 -30.25 15.96
#